data_AF-A0A7W7WPM8-F1
#
_entry.id   AF-A0A7W7WPM8-F1
#
_cell.length_a   1.000
_cell.length_b   1.000
_cell.length_c   1.000
_cell.angle_alpha   90.00
_cell.angle_beta   90.00
_cell.angle_gamma   90.00
#
_symmetry.space_group_name_H-M   'P 1'
#
loop_
_entity.id
_entity.type
_entity.pdbx_description
1 polymer ?
#
loop_
_entity_poly.entity_id
_entity_poly.type
_entity_poly.pdbx_seq_one_letter_code
_entity_poly.pdbx_strand_id
1 'polypeptide(L)'
;MSDRSRGSGTSVVMPTPDEASAPAAIAQRSEFVRAFVEHAGDPPASERLTVRWPTLITVSALVCLGTLVVGVFWGLLRPMPDAEKEAARRAASGPNGAPSAGAPTTWTAVAGWDCAAATDRGFDAQGRSAGWQTMPSGGWAGDGCHGTFAILPIPDKKENGTPQSANWWFTPPSGMNSCRVSIHVPGAGYPSAKTVRYSMRAGGNGTPYAVFTVNQAENLGKWVDVGSYPVHQNQIAISLDPTDASGARASRVVLGQIRVHCGH
;
A
#
# COMPACT_ATOMS: atom_id res chain seq x y z
N MET A 1 28.35 51.20 61.36
CA MET A 1 29.50 50.57 60.66
C MET A 1 29.22 49.08 60.64
N SER A 2 28.96 48.38 59.54
CA SER A 2 29.19 48.69 58.14
C SER A 2 28.15 48.02 57.24
N ASP A 3 27.84 48.77 56.19
CA ASP A 3 27.02 48.50 55.03
C ASP A 3 27.69 47.47 54.08
N ARG A 4 26.94 46.55 53.46
CA ARG A 4 27.45 45.70 52.36
C ARG A 4 26.49 45.74 51.18
N SER A 5 26.95 46.54 50.23
CA SER A 5 26.38 46.88 48.94
C SER A 5 26.15 45.69 48.00
N ARG A 6 25.00 45.75 47.30
CA ARG A 6 24.63 44.93 46.13
C ARG A 6 25.44 45.40 44.91
N GLY A 7 26.19 44.50 44.29
CA GLY A 7 26.71 44.69 42.93
C GLY A 7 25.72 44.14 41.90
N SER A 8 25.00 45.02 41.19
CA SER A 8 24.32 44.70 39.94
C SER A 8 25.33 44.75 38.80
N GLY A 9 25.65 43.61 38.20
CA GLY A 9 26.40 43.52 36.97
C GLY A 9 25.46 43.59 35.77
N THR A 10 25.35 44.75 35.13
CA THR A 10 24.64 44.92 33.86
C THR A 10 25.56 44.45 32.73
N SER A 11 25.30 43.28 32.18
CA SER A 11 26.01 42.76 31.01
C SER A 11 25.41 43.41 29.76
N VAL A 12 26.16 44.34 29.13
CA VAL A 12 25.81 44.93 27.84
C VAL A 12 26.26 43.96 26.76
N VAL A 13 25.29 43.25 26.17
CA VAL A 13 25.50 42.42 24.97
C VAL A 13 25.48 43.35 23.76
N MET A 14 26.62 43.53 23.09
CA MET A 14 26.67 44.17 21.78
C MET A 14 26.14 43.20 20.71
N PRO A 15 25.24 43.63 19.81
CA PRO A 15 24.81 42.81 18.68
C PRO A 15 25.94 42.69 17.64
N THR A 16 26.17 41.47 17.19
CA THR A 16 27.07 41.11 16.09
C THR A 16 26.50 41.55 14.73
N PRO A 17 27.33 41.88 13.71
CA PRO A 17 26.89 42.54 12.47
C PRO A 17 26.09 41.67 11.47
N ASP A 18 25.85 40.39 11.74
CA ASP A 18 25.32 39.46 10.74
C ASP A 18 23.78 39.40 10.66
N GLU A 19 23.04 40.15 11.47
CA GLU A 19 21.57 40.08 11.55
C GLU A 19 20.83 41.20 10.78
N ALA A 20 21.50 41.87 9.84
CA ALA A 20 20.87 42.86 8.94
C ALA A 20 20.79 42.41 7.46
N SER A 21 21.38 41.27 7.09
CA SER A 21 21.55 40.85 5.69
C SER A 21 20.50 39.86 5.15
N ALA A 22 19.68 39.25 6.02
CA ALA A 22 18.66 38.29 5.59
C ALA A 22 17.51 38.90 4.75
N PRO A 23 16.94 40.09 5.06
CA PRO A 23 15.81 40.61 4.30
C PRO A 23 16.21 41.10 2.89
N ALA A 24 17.45 41.55 2.70
CA ALA A 24 17.95 42.03 1.41
C ALA A 24 18.13 40.90 0.39
N ALA A 25 18.62 39.73 0.84
CA ALA A 25 18.83 38.57 -0.04
C ALA A 25 17.51 37.95 -0.55
N ILE A 26 16.43 38.04 0.24
CA ILE A 26 15.11 37.55 -0.16
C ILE A 26 14.46 38.51 -1.17
N ALA A 27 14.60 39.83 -0.99
CA ALA A 27 14.11 40.82 -1.95
C ALA A 27 14.82 40.72 -3.32
N GLN A 28 16.12 40.42 -3.32
CA GLN A 28 16.88 40.29 -4.57
C GLN A 28 16.48 39.04 -5.38
N ARG A 29 16.03 37.96 -4.72
CA ARG A 29 15.55 36.75 -5.38
C ARG A 29 14.17 36.92 -6.03
N SER A 30 13.27 37.72 -5.45
CA SER A 30 11.95 37.95 -6.03
C SER A 30 12.00 38.84 -7.27
N GLU A 31 12.89 39.83 -7.32
CA GLU A 31 13.09 40.65 -8.52
C GLU A 31 13.67 39.83 -9.68
N PHE A 32 14.60 38.92 -9.42
CA PHE A 32 15.19 38.09 -10.48
C PHE A 32 14.14 37.12 -11.09
N VAL A 33 13.26 36.56 -10.27
CA VAL A 33 12.17 35.70 -10.75
C VAL A 33 11.15 36.51 -11.56
N ARG A 34 10.84 37.74 -11.13
CA ARG A 34 9.91 38.62 -11.85
C ARG A 34 10.46 39.02 -13.23
N ALA A 35 11.75 39.36 -13.32
CA ALA A 35 12.39 39.68 -14.60
C ALA A 35 12.41 38.47 -15.57
N PHE A 36 12.56 37.25 -15.06
CA PHE A 36 12.54 36.05 -15.89
C PHE A 36 11.15 35.72 -16.44
N VAL A 37 10.10 36.00 -15.65
CA VAL A 37 8.70 35.82 -16.09
C VAL A 37 8.29 36.86 -17.13
N GLU A 38 8.81 38.08 -17.06
CA GLU A 38 8.54 39.13 -18.06
C GLU A 38 9.29 38.93 -19.39
N HIS A 39 10.38 38.15 -19.42
CA HIS A 39 11.10 37.81 -20.66
C HIS A 39 10.71 36.46 -21.28
N ALA A 40 9.88 35.66 -20.59
CA ALA A 40 9.24 34.50 -21.18
C ALA A 40 8.09 34.98 -22.08
N GLY A 41 8.43 35.37 -23.31
CA GLY A 41 7.47 35.77 -24.33
C GLY A 41 6.39 34.70 -24.58
N ASP A 42 5.26 35.13 -25.16
CA ASP A 42 4.11 34.29 -25.41
C ASP A 42 4.50 32.96 -26.06
N PRO A 43 3.99 31.82 -25.54
CA PRO A 43 4.29 30.52 -26.10
C PRO A 43 3.88 30.51 -27.58
N PRO A 44 4.74 30.03 -28.49
CA PRO A 44 4.38 29.97 -29.91
C PRO A 44 3.11 29.14 -30.06
N ALA A 45 2.18 29.66 -30.87
CA ALA A 45 0.96 28.98 -31.28
C ALA A 45 1.34 27.67 -31.99
N SER A 46 1.56 26.63 -31.19
CA SER A 46 1.60 25.26 -31.70
C SER A 46 0.22 25.00 -32.29
N GLU A 47 0.18 24.80 -33.60
CA GLU A 47 -0.95 24.20 -34.31
C GLU A 47 -1.25 22.87 -33.62
N ARG A 48 -2.14 22.92 -32.63
CA ARG A 48 -2.74 21.74 -32.04
C ARG A 48 -3.64 21.17 -33.13
N LEU A 49 -3.12 20.20 -33.87
CA LEU A 49 -3.95 19.18 -34.50
C LEU A 49 -4.80 18.58 -33.37
N THR A 50 -6.01 19.11 -33.22
CA THR A 50 -7.00 18.63 -32.28
C THR A 50 -7.54 17.33 -32.85
N VAL A 51 -6.78 16.26 -32.67
CA VAL A 51 -7.27 14.90 -32.88
C VAL A 51 -8.42 14.72 -31.90
N ARG A 52 -9.65 14.73 -32.46
CA ARG A 52 -10.86 14.60 -31.66
C ARG A 52 -10.77 13.26 -30.93
N TRP A 53 -10.86 13.31 -29.61
CA TRP A 53 -10.82 12.16 -28.70
C TRP A 53 -11.62 10.92 -29.17
N PRO A 54 -12.80 11.05 -29.81
CA PRO A 54 -13.54 9.90 -30.36
C PRO A 54 -12.76 9.12 -31.42
N THR A 55 -11.93 9.78 -32.23
CA THR A 55 -11.18 9.16 -33.34
C THR A 55 -10.07 8.25 -32.82
N LEU A 56 -9.42 8.63 -31.71
CA LEU A 56 -8.41 7.81 -31.03
C LEU A 56 -9.00 6.51 -30.48
N ILE A 57 -10.22 6.57 -29.93
CA ILE A 57 -10.92 5.39 -29.39
C ILE A 57 -11.25 4.39 -30.50
N THR A 58 -11.78 4.87 -31.65
CA THR A 58 -12.14 4.00 -32.78
C THR A 58 -10.93 3.31 -33.40
N VAL A 59 -9.79 4.00 -33.53
CA VAL A 59 -8.59 3.41 -34.14
C VAL A 59 -7.99 2.33 -33.24
N SER A 60 -7.89 2.57 -31.92
CA SER A 60 -7.41 1.55 -30.98
C SER A 60 -8.31 0.32 -30.92
N ALA A 61 -9.63 0.49 -30.93
CA ALA A 61 -10.57 -0.64 -30.90
C ALA A 61 -10.44 -1.55 -32.14
N LEU A 62 -10.24 -0.97 -33.32
CA LEU A 62 -10.06 -1.73 -34.57
C LEU A 62 -8.75 -2.52 -34.58
N VAL A 63 -7.65 -1.95 -34.07
CA VAL A 63 -6.36 -2.65 -33.98
C VAL A 63 -6.45 -3.84 -33.03
N CYS A 64 -7.11 -3.69 -31.86
CA CYS A 64 -7.30 -4.78 -30.91
C CYS A 64 -8.20 -5.91 -31.46
N LEU A 65 -9.23 -5.58 -32.23
CA LEU A 65 -10.09 -6.58 -32.88
C LEU A 65 -9.33 -7.35 -33.97
N GLY A 66 -8.49 -6.67 -34.75
CA GLY A 66 -7.68 -7.29 -35.79
C GLY A 66 -6.70 -8.33 -35.25
N THR A 67 -6.04 -8.07 -34.12
CA THR A 67 -5.06 -9.01 -33.53
C THR A 67 -5.73 -10.27 -32.97
N LEU A 68 -6.94 -10.16 -32.40
CA LEU A 68 -7.69 -11.32 -31.92
C LEU A 68 -8.13 -12.24 -33.06
N VAL A 69 -8.60 -11.69 -34.18
CA VAL A 69 -9.05 -12.49 -35.33
C VAL A 69 -7.88 -13.24 -35.96
N VAL A 70 -6.71 -12.61 -36.11
CA VAL A 70 -5.51 -13.27 -36.66
C VAL A 70 -5.00 -14.37 -35.73
N GLY A 71 -4.98 -14.14 -34.41
CA GLY A 71 -4.56 -15.14 -33.43
C GLY A 71 -5.45 -16.38 -33.39
N VAL A 72 -6.77 -16.20 -33.42
CA VAL A 72 -7.74 -17.30 -33.43
C VAL A 72 -7.71 -18.07 -34.75
N PHE A 73 -7.57 -17.37 -35.89
CA PHE A 73 -7.51 -18.01 -37.21
C PHE A 73 -6.23 -18.84 -37.40
N TRP A 74 -5.08 -18.39 -36.87
CA TRP A 74 -3.84 -19.17 -36.92
C TRP A 74 -3.81 -20.35 -35.93
N GLY A 75 -4.56 -20.26 -34.82
CA GLY A 75 -4.73 -21.35 -33.86
C GLY A 75 -5.59 -22.51 -34.39
N LEU A 76 -6.59 -22.22 -35.23
CA LEU A 76 -7.50 -23.23 -35.80
C LEU A 76 -6.94 -24.01 -36.99
N LEU A 77 -5.91 -23.49 -37.66
CA LEU A 77 -5.31 -24.11 -38.86
C LEU A 77 -4.10 -25.00 -38.56
N ARG A 78 -3.68 -25.14 -37.30
CA ARG A 78 -2.61 -26.08 -36.94
C ARG A 78 -3.22 -27.47 -36.68
N PRO A 79 -3.05 -28.45 -37.59
CA PRO A 79 -3.35 -29.84 -37.26
C PRO A 79 -2.43 -30.29 -36.13
N MET A 80 -3.01 -30.68 -34.99
CA MET A 80 -2.27 -31.26 -33.87
C MET A 80 -1.49 -32.50 -34.36
N PRO A 81 -0.19 -32.65 -34.01
CA PRO A 81 0.58 -33.85 -34.27
C PRO A 81 -0.15 -35.07 -33.70
N ASP A 82 -0.14 -36.20 -34.41
CA ASP A 82 -0.90 -37.38 -34.00
C ASP A 82 -0.47 -37.93 -32.62
N ALA A 83 0.75 -37.62 -32.18
CA ALA A 83 1.25 -37.89 -30.83
C ALA A 83 0.43 -37.20 -29.71
N GLU A 84 -0.10 -36.00 -29.97
CA GLU A 84 -0.94 -35.26 -29.02
C GLU A 84 -2.38 -35.76 -29.02
N LYS A 85 -2.88 -36.25 -30.16
CA LYS A 85 -4.17 -36.96 -30.25
C LYS A 85 -4.12 -38.32 -29.55
N GLU A 86 -2.99 -39.03 -29.61
CA GLU A 86 -2.78 -40.25 -28.85
C GLU A 86 -2.67 -39.97 -27.34
N ALA A 87 -1.98 -38.90 -26.95
CA ALA A 87 -1.94 -38.46 -25.55
C ALA A 87 -3.33 -38.08 -25.02
N ALA A 88 -4.14 -37.39 -25.82
CA ALA A 88 -5.53 -37.04 -25.48
C ALA A 88 -6.46 -38.27 -25.41
N ARG A 89 -6.28 -39.27 -26.30
CA ARG A 89 -7.06 -40.52 -26.26
C ARG A 89 -6.66 -41.44 -25.10
N ARG A 90 -5.38 -41.46 -24.73
CA ARG A 90 -4.88 -42.16 -23.53
C ARG A 90 -5.35 -41.48 -22.24
N ALA A 91 -5.48 -40.15 -22.22
CA ALA A 91 -6.10 -39.41 -21.13
C ALA A 91 -7.63 -39.66 -21.02
N ALA A 92 -8.30 -39.97 -22.13
CA ALA A 92 -9.75 -40.20 -22.18
C ALA A 92 -10.18 -41.67 -21.95
N SER A 93 -9.25 -42.63 -21.90
CA SER A 93 -9.56 -44.07 -21.76
C SER A 93 -9.00 -44.71 -20.49
N GLY A 94 -8.92 -43.95 -19.39
CA GLY A 94 -8.67 -44.50 -18.06
C GLY A 94 -9.93 -45.21 -17.51
N PRO A 95 -9.80 -46.38 -16.84
CA PRO A 95 -10.95 -47.09 -16.30
C PRO A 95 -11.51 -46.36 -15.06
N ASN A 96 -12.82 -46.15 -15.07
CA ASN A 96 -13.73 -45.87 -13.96
C ASN A 96 -13.23 -45.01 -12.78
N GLY A 97 -13.83 -43.81 -12.68
CA GLY A 97 -13.98 -43.08 -11.42
C GLY A 97 -12.86 -42.09 -11.12
N ALA A 98 -12.80 -40.98 -11.86
CA ALA A 98 -12.21 -39.78 -11.30
C ALA A 98 -13.07 -39.35 -10.10
N PRO A 99 -12.53 -39.23 -8.87
CA PRO A 99 -13.24 -38.54 -7.81
C PRO A 99 -13.55 -37.14 -8.33
N SER A 100 -14.80 -36.69 -8.21
CA SER A 100 -15.11 -35.26 -8.30
C SER A 100 -14.10 -34.55 -7.41
N ALA A 101 -13.15 -33.81 -7.99
CA ALA A 101 -12.15 -33.08 -7.23
C ALA A 101 -12.93 -32.19 -6.26
N GLY A 102 -12.96 -32.57 -4.99
CA GLY A 102 -13.66 -31.83 -3.95
C GLY A 102 -13.15 -30.39 -3.96
N ALA A 103 -14.02 -29.45 -3.57
CA ALA A 103 -13.57 -28.09 -3.34
C ALA A 103 -12.31 -28.10 -2.44
N PRO A 104 -11.33 -27.21 -2.70
CA PRO A 104 -10.10 -27.19 -1.93
C PRO A 104 -10.44 -27.06 -0.45
N THR A 105 -9.91 -27.98 0.37
CA THR A 105 -10.19 -28.03 1.81
C THR A 105 -9.54 -26.89 2.58
N THR A 106 -8.57 -26.22 1.97
CA THR A 106 -7.89 -25.05 2.51
C THR A 106 -7.67 -24.00 1.42
N TRP A 107 -7.62 -22.74 1.82
CA TRP A 107 -7.30 -21.61 0.94
C TRP A 107 -6.35 -20.66 1.65
N THR A 108 -5.29 -20.24 0.97
CA THR A 108 -4.29 -19.31 1.53
C THR A 108 -4.09 -18.14 0.59
N ALA A 109 -4.04 -16.94 1.15
CA ALA A 109 -3.79 -15.72 0.39
C ALA A 109 -2.95 -14.73 1.19
N VAL A 110 -2.20 -13.90 0.48
CA VAL A 110 -1.46 -12.78 1.03
C VAL A 110 -1.85 -11.50 0.30
N ALA A 111 -2.11 -10.45 1.06
CA ALA A 111 -2.36 -9.11 0.54
C ALA A 111 -1.60 -8.08 1.37
N GLY A 112 -1.35 -6.92 0.79
CA GLY A 112 -0.71 -5.81 1.48
C GLY A 112 -0.02 -4.87 0.54
N TRP A 113 0.82 -4.01 1.11
CA TRP A 113 1.60 -3.07 0.33
C TRP A 113 2.42 -3.80 -0.73
N ASP A 114 2.28 -3.36 -1.98
CA ASP A 114 3.05 -3.86 -3.13
C ASP A 114 2.91 -5.38 -3.38
N CYS A 115 1.78 -5.94 -2.95
CA CYS A 115 1.34 -7.25 -3.38
C CYS A 115 0.45 -7.14 -4.62
N ALA A 116 0.56 -8.11 -5.52
CA ALA A 116 -0.34 -8.24 -6.64
C ALA A 116 -1.79 -8.36 -6.16
N ALA A 117 -2.64 -7.42 -6.60
CA ALA A 117 -4.07 -7.46 -6.35
C ALA A 117 -4.72 -8.58 -7.18
N ALA A 118 -5.82 -9.14 -6.67
CA ALA A 118 -6.64 -10.11 -7.39
C ALA A 118 -8.12 -9.90 -7.03
N THR A 119 -9.01 -10.65 -7.66
CA THR A 119 -10.46 -10.56 -7.37
C THR A 119 -10.82 -11.09 -5.99
N ASP A 120 -9.97 -11.94 -5.40
CA ASP A 120 -10.20 -12.63 -4.13
C ASP A 120 -9.42 -12.01 -2.96
N ARG A 121 -8.59 -10.99 -3.21
CA ARG A 121 -7.81 -10.30 -2.17
C ARG A 121 -7.32 -8.94 -2.62
N GLY A 122 -7.15 -8.04 -1.67
CA GLY A 122 -6.58 -6.74 -1.96
C GLY A 122 -6.19 -5.95 -0.72
N PHE A 123 -5.59 -4.79 -1.00
CA PHE A 123 -5.09 -3.86 -0.01
C PHE A 123 -5.38 -2.44 -0.47
N ASP A 124 -5.80 -1.60 0.46
CA ASP A 124 -6.05 -0.18 0.24
C ASP A 124 -5.57 0.63 1.46
N ALA A 125 -5.07 1.84 1.21
CA ALA A 125 -4.61 2.73 2.26
C ALA A 125 -5.08 4.17 1.99
N GLN A 126 -5.69 4.77 3.01
CA GLN A 126 -6.33 6.08 2.93
C GLN A 126 -5.62 7.10 3.84
N GLY A 127 -5.78 8.38 3.52
CA GLY A 127 -5.23 9.47 4.34
C GLY A 127 -3.72 9.68 4.21
N ARG A 128 -3.13 9.30 3.07
CA ARG A 128 -1.70 9.51 2.82
C ARG A 128 -1.33 10.98 3.02
N SER A 129 -0.29 11.22 3.81
CA SER A 129 0.29 12.55 4.05
C SER A 129 1.76 12.59 3.65
N ALA A 130 2.37 13.78 3.67
CA ALA A 130 3.79 13.96 3.35
C ALA A 130 4.74 13.16 4.27
N GLY A 131 4.28 12.72 5.44
CA GLY A 131 5.06 11.89 6.36
C GLY A 131 5.10 10.41 5.99
N TRP A 132 4.30 9.97 5.01
CA TRP A 132 4.33 8.57 4.56
C TRP A 132 5.57 8.33 3.70
N GLN A 133 6.23 7.21 3.94
CA GLN A 133 7.40 6.81 3.17
C GLN A 133 7.23 5.36 2.73
N THR A 134 7.62 5.08 1.49
CA THR A 134 7.72 3.71 1.00
C THR A 134 9.17 3.24 1.17
N MET A 135 9.33 2.13 1.87
CA MET A 135 10.61 1.49 2.11
C MET A 135 10.86 0.44 1.04
N PRO A 136 12.06 0.40 0.42
CA PRO A 136 12.33 -0.47 -0.73
C PRO A 136 12.53 -1.94 -0.36
N SER A 137 12.73 -2.26 0.92
CA SER A 137 13.03 -3.61 1.39
C SER A 137 12.67 -3.78 2.86
N GLY A 138 12.39 -5.01 3.28
CA GLY A 138 12.07 -5.37 4.67
C GLY A 138 10.64 -5.87 4.86
N GLY A 139 9.79 -5.70 3.85
CA GLY A 139 8.48 -6.35 3.73
C GLY A 139 8.59 -7.79 3.22
N TRP A 140 7.46 -8.46 3.10
CA TRP A 140 7.37 -9.81 2.55
C TRP A 140 7.51 -9.80 1.03
N ALA A 141 8.37 -10.68 0.49
CA ALA A 141 8.69 -10.76 -0.94
C ALA A 141 8.19 -12.06 -1.61
N GLY A 142 7.28 -12.79 -0.95
CA GLY A 142 6.65 -13.99 -1.49
C GLY A 142 5.18 -13.76 -1.85
N ASP A 143 4.53 -14.81 -2.37
CA ASP A 143 3.07 -14.82 -2.59
C ASP A 143 2.54 -13.67 -3.49
N GLY A 144 3.38 -13.18 -4.40
CA GLY A 144 3.07 -12.07 -5.30
C GLY A 144 3.37 -10.68 -4.73
N CYS A 145 4.07 -10.58 -3.60
CA CYS A 145 4.56 -9.34 -3.01
C CYS A 145 6.04 -9.09 -3.35
N HIS A 146 6.45 -7.82 -3.44
CA HIS A 146 7.82 -7.45 -3.87
C HIS A 146 8.75 -7.01 -2.72
N GLY A 147 8.34 -7.19 -1.46
CA GLY A 147 9.20 -6.89 -0.30
C GLY A 147 9.26 -5.41 0.10
N THR A 148 8.56 -4.52 -0.59
CA THR A 148 8.39 -3.13 -0.16
C THR A 148 7.27 -3.01 0.87
N PHE A 149 7.25 -1.88 1.59
CA PHE A 149 6.19 -1.58 2.54
C PHE A 149 6.10 -0.07 2.79
N ALA A 150 5.02 0.39 3.43
CA ALA A 150 4.88 1.78 3.84
C ALA A 150 5.11 1.95 5.34
N ILE A 151 5.69 3.09 5.69
CA ILE A 151 5.77 3.59 7.05
C ILE A 151 5.09 4.95 7.13
N LEU A 152 4.50 5.24 8.27
CA LEU A 152 3.84 6.51 8.54
C LEU A 152 4.14 6.95 9.98
N PRO A 153 4.14 8.27 10.25
CA PRO A 153 4.20 8.78 11.62
C PRO A 153 3.01 8.27 12.43
N ILE A 154 3.22 8.12 13.75
CA ILE A 154 2.10 8.02 14.68
C ILE A 154 1.35 9.37 14.63
N PRO A 155 0.03 9.39 14.31
CA PRO A 155 -0.75 10.62 14.26
C PRO A 155 -0.74 11.34 15.61
N ASP A 156 -0.60 12.67 15.61
CA ASP A 156 -0.82 13.45 16.82
C ASP A 156 -2.33 13.53 17.09
N LYS A 157 -2.76 13.08 18.28
CA LYS A 157 -4.18 13.09 18.68
C LYS A 157 -4.77 14.51 18.76
N LYS A 158 -3.93 15.55 18.80
CA LYS A 158 -4.34 16.96 18.85
C LYS A 158 -4.45 17.58 17.47
N GLU A 159 -3.94 16.93 16.43
CA GLU A 159 -3.92 17.46 15.07
C GLU A 159 -5.16 16.99 14.32
N ASN A 160 -5.97 17.94 13.83
CA ASN A 160 -7.13 17.64 12.99
C ASN A 160 -6.67 17.31 11.56
N GLY A 161 -5.99 16.19 11.39
CA GLY A 161 -5.56 15.67 10.10
C GLY A 161 -6.62 14.78 9.44
N THR A 162 -6.44 14.51 8.15
CA THR A 162 -7.23 13.49 7.45
C THR A 162 -7.02 12.13 8.13
N PRO A 163 -8.10 11.41 8.52
CA PRO A 163 -7.99 10.09 9.10
C PRO A 163 -7.18 9.15 8.21
N GLN A 164 -6.22 8.47 8.82
CA GLN A 164 -5.32 7.53 8.14
C GLN A 164 -5.79 6.12 8.42
N SER A 165 -5.82 5.25 7.42
CA SER A 165 -6.18 3.85 7.61
C SER A 165 -5.55 2.96 6.55
N ALA A 166 -5.46 1.68 6.88
CA ALA A 166 -5.07 0.65 5.93
C ALA A 166 -6.01 -0.54 6.06
N ASN A 167 -6.49 -1.04 4.93
CA ASN A 167 -7.50 -2.09 4.85
C ASN A 167 -6.99 -3.23 3.97
N TRP A 168 -7.05 -4.44 4.50
CA TRP A 168 -6.82 -5.67 3.76
C TRP A 168 -8.14 -6.41 3.68
N TRP A 169 -8.45 -6.99 2.52
CA TRP A 169 -9.65 -7.77 2.34
C TRP A 169 -9.34 -9.06 1.60
N PHE A 170 -10.11 -10.09 1.91
CA PHE A 170 -9.98 -11.44 1.37
C PHE A 170 -11.37 -12.03 1.18
N THR A 171 -11.58 -12.70 0.05
CA THR A 171 -12.82 -13.39 -0.32
C THR A 171 -12.50 -14.86 -0.54
N PRO A 172 -12.42 -15.67 0.54
CA PRO A 172 -12.18 -17.10 0.40
C PRO A 172 -13.29 -17.78 -0.41
N PRO A 173 -13.00 -18.95 -1.01
CA PRO A 173 -14.02 -19.78 -1.65
C PRO A 173 -15.19 -20.11 -0.72
N SER A 174 -16.36 -20.33 -1.31
CA SER A 174 -17.56 -20.73 -0.56
C SER A 174 -17.32 -21.99 0.27
N GLY A 175 -17.83 -22.03 1.49
CA GLY A 175 -17.71 -23.16 2.41
C GLY A 175 -16.59 -23.02 3.44
N MET A 176 -15.69 -22.05 3.28
CA MET A 176 -14.72 -21.67 4.30
C MET A 176 -15.43 -20.88 5.41
N ASN A 177 -15.33 -21.36 6.65
CA ASN A 177 -16.04 -20.76 7.79
C ASN A 177 -15.11 -19.96 8.71
N SER A 178 -13.80 -20.19 8.65
CA SER A 178 -12.82 -19.60 9.53
C SER A 178 -11.47 -19.45 8.84
N CYS A 179 -10.75 -18.39 9.18
CA CYS A 179 -9.41 -18.14 8.70
C CYS A 179 -8.48 -17.80 9.86
N ARG A 180 -7.33 -18.47 9.90
CA ARG A 180 -6.18 -18.02 10.69
C ARG A 180 -5.55 -16.82 10.02
N VAL A 181 -5.32 -15.77 10.79
CA VAL A 181 -4.75 -14.50 10.30
C VAL A 181 -3.34 -14.34 10.84
N SER A 182 -2.41 -13.95 9.98
CA SER A 182 -1.04 -13.62 10.37
C SER A 182 -0.62 -12.30 9.75
N ILE A 183 0.11 -11.48 10.52
CA ILE A 183 0.58 -10.16 10.08
C ILE A 183 2.10 -10.20 9.98
N HIS A 184 2.63 -9.93 8.80
CA HIS A 184 4.05 -9.68 8.63
C HIS A 184 4.36 -8.28 9.13
N VAL A 185 5.22 -8.16 10.13
CA VAL A 185 5.72 -6.87 10.61
C VAL A 185 7.03 -6.59 9.90
N PRO A 186 7.09 -5.67 8.93
CA PRO A 186 8.30 -5.42 8.17
C PRO A 186 9.48 -4.98 9.03
N GLY A 187 10.67 -5.39 8.65
CA GLY A 187 11.91 -4.86 9.22
C GLY A 187 12.11 -3.42 8.74
N ALA A 188 11.79 -2.44 9.57
CA ALA A 188 12.09 -1.04 9.30
C ALA A 188 13.44 -0.66 9.91
N GLY A 189 14.31 0.01 9.14
CA GLY A 189 15.52 0.67 9.66
C GLY A 189 15.23 1.87 10.58
N TYR A 190 14.04 1.90 11.19
CA TYR A 190 13.52 2.96 12.05
C TYR A 190 12.86 2.33 13.28
N PRO A 191 12.83 3.05 14.42
CA PRO A 191 12.00 2.64 15.55
C PRO A 191 10.55 2.46 15.10
N SER A 192 9.99 1.28 15.36
CA SER A 192 8.58 1.01 15.06
C SER A 192 7.69 1.31 16.27
N ALA A 193 6.39 1.45 16.02
CA ALA A 193 5.39 1.58 17.07
C ALA A 193 5.45 0.33 17.97
N LYS A 194 5.19 0.52 19.27
CA LYS A 194 4.96 -0.58 20.19
C LYS A 194 3.60 -1.15 19.86
N THR A 195 2.52 -0.60 20.40
CA THR A 195 1.17 -1.13 20.17
C THR A 195 0.56 -0.51 18.91
N VAL A 196 0.03 -1.33 18.01
CA VAL A 196 -0.83 -0.88 16.90
C VAL A 196 -2.13 -1.68 16.90
N ARG A 197 -3.26 -0.99 16.78
CA ARG A 197 -4.61 -1.57 16.85
C ARG A 197 -5.10 -2.01 15.47
N TYR A 198 -5.60 -3.23 15.41
CA TYR A 198 -6.25 -3.82 14.24
C TYR A 198 -7.66 -4.22 14.60
N SER A 199 -8.56 -4.16 13.61
CA SER A 199 -9.93 -4.61 13.75
C SER A 199 -10.29 -5.58 12.64
N MET A 200 -10.94 -6.68 13.00
CA MET A 200 -11.55 -7.61 12.06
C MET A 200 -12.94 -7.12 11.69
N ARG A 201 -13.28 -7.15 10.41
CA ARG A 201 -14.52 -6.61 9.85
C ARG A 201 -15.18 -7.61 8.91
N ALA A 202 -16.51 -7.61 8.90
CA ALA A 202 -17.30 -8.37 7.94
C ALA A 202 -17.25 -7.67 6.57
N GLY A 203 -16.14 -7.85 5.86
CA GLY A 203 -15.84 -7.14 4.63
C GLY A 203 -15.28 -5.73 4.82
N GLY A 204 -14.85 -5.11 3.72
CA GLY A 204 -14.07 -3.86 3.74
C GLY A 204 -14.75 -2.69 4.46
N ASN A 205 -16.08 -2.62 4.41
CA ASN A 205 -16.87 -1.56 5.03
C ASN A 205 -17.77 -2.06 6.19
N GLY A 206 -17.76 -3.35 6.51
CA GLY A 206 -18.65 -3.92 7.53
C GLY A 206 -18.26 -3.52 8.96
N THR A 207 -19.14 -3.72 9.93
CA THR A 207 -18.86 -3.39 11.34
C THR A 207 -17.70 -4.25 11.88
N PRO A 208 -16.78 -3.67 12.70
CA PRO A 208 -15.80 -4.44 13.43
C PRO A 208 -16.46 -5.47 14.35
N TYR A 209 -15.99 -6.71 14.33
CA TYR A 209 -16.49 -7.77 15.22
C TYR A 209 -15.41 -8.33 16.16
N ALA A 210 -14.14 -8.03 15.91
CA ALA A 210 -13.04 -8.33 16.81
C ALA A 210 -11.94 -7.28 16.68
N VAL A 211 -11.13 -7.15 17.73
CA VAL A 211 -9.99 -6.23 17.80
C VAL A 211 -8.81 -6.95 18.42
N PHE A 212 -7.61 -6.66 17.93
CA PHE A 212 -6.37 -7.09 18.56
C PHE A 212 -5.29 -6.04 18.37
N THR A 213 -4.17 -6.22 19.07
CA THR A 213 -3.02 -5.33 18.97
C THR A 213 -1.76 -6.11 18.65
N VAL A 214 -0.87 -5.53 17.84
CA VAL A 214 0.45 -6.10 17.54
C VAL A 214 1.54 -5.21 18.10
N ASN A 215 2.55 -5.81 18.75
CA ASN A 215 3.77 -5.11 19.11
C ASN A 215 4.72 -5.05 17.89
N GLN A 216 4.73 -3.94 17.14
CA GLN A 216 5.55 -3.91 15.90
C GLN A 216 7.05 -3.84 16.22
N ALA A 217 7.45 -3.13 17.28
CA ALA A 217 8.85 -3.00 17.68
C ALA A 217 9.52 -4.33 18.04
N GLU A 218 8.78 -5.29 18.63
CA GLU A 218 9.32 -6.59 19.06
C GLU A 218 9.22 -7.69 17.99
N ASN A 219 8.48 -7.43 16.91
CA ASN A 219 8.16 -8.43 15.89
C ASN A 219 8.72 -8.12 14.50
N LEU A 220 9.65 -7.17 14.39
CA LEU A 220 10.30 -6.81 13.13
C LEU A 220 10.83 -8.04 12.36
N GLY A 221 10.46 -8.13 11.09
CA GLY A 221 10.83 -9.21 10.17
C GLY A 221 10.09 -10.53 10.40
N LYS A 222 9.02 -10.55 11.20
CA LYS A 222 8.32 -11.79 11.57
C LYS A 222 6.86 -11.76 11.13
N TRP A 223 6.32 -12.96 10.90
CA TRP A 223 4.88 -13.21 10.87
C TRP A 223 4.37 -13.39 12.30
N VAL A 224 3.42 -12.56 12.70
CA VAL A 224 2.72 -12.63 13.98
C VAL A 224 1.38 -13.30 13.76
N ASP A 225 1.16 -14.47 14.35
CA ASP A 225 -0.15 -15.10 14.39
C ASP A 225 -1.05 -14.34 15.37
N VAL A 226 -2.20 -13.90 14.88
CA VAL A 226 -3.16 -13.10 15.67
C VAL A 226 -4.44 -13.86 15.99
N GLY A 227 -4.54 -15.12 15.56
CA GLY A 227 -5.64 -16.02 15.87
C GLY A 227 -6.49 -16.43 14.65
N SER A 228 -7.59 -17.13 14.94
CA SER A 228 -8.55 -17.61 13.95
C SER A 228 -9.86 -16.82 14.08
N TYR A 229 -10.39 -16.37 12.95
CA TYR A 229 -11.58 -15.52 12.91
C TYR A 229 -12.62 -16.09 11.94
N PRO A 230 -13.92 -15.98 12.27
CA PRO A 230 -14.98 -16.41 11.38
C PRO A 230 -14.99 -15.59 10.08
N VAL A 231 -15.36 -16.26 8.99
CA VAL A 231 -15.66 -15.63 7.70
C VAL A 231 -17.12 -15.20 7.70
N HIS A 232 -17.39 -13.95 7.33
CA HIS A 232 -18.74 -13.41 7.24
C HIS A 232 -19.07 -13.05 5.80
N GLN A 233 -20.20 -13.54 5.28
CA GLN A 233 -20.62 -13.26 3.89
C GLN A 233 -19.51 -13.58 2.86
N ASN A 234 -18.80 -14.69 3.05
CA ASN A 234 -17.63 -15.10 2.25
C ASN A 234 -16.51 -14.05 2.19
N GLN A 235 -16.42 -13.18 3.20
CA GLN A 235 -15.38 -12.16 3.28
C GLN A 235 -14.80 -12.05 4.68
N ILE A 236 -13.52 -11.68 4.73
CA ILE A 236 -12.82 -11.28 5.93
C ILE A 236 -11.99 -10.05 5.58
N ALA A 237 -12.08 -9.02 6.41
CA ALA A 237 -11.30 -7.81 6.25
C ALA A 237 -10.62 -7.43 7.56
N ILE A 238 -9.45 -6.83 7.43
CA ILE A 238 -8.65 -6.33 8.53
C ILE A 238 -8.44 -4.85 8.27
N SER A 239 -8.74 -4.01 9.26
CA SER A 239 -8.45 -2.58 9.22
C SER A 239 -7.44 -2.22 10.29
N LEU A 240 -6.43 -1.43 9.93
CA LEU A 240 -5.52 -0.77 10.84
C LEU A 240 -5.93 0.69 10.99
N ASP A 241 -6.01 1.13 12.24
CA ASP A 241 -6.15 2.54 12.61
C ASP A 241 -4.89 2.97 13.37
N PRO A 242 -4.07 3.88 12.81
CA PRO A 242 -2.83 4.31 13.43
C PRO A 242 -3.06 5.32 14.58
N THR A 243 -4.26 5.86 14.77
CA THR A 243 -4.53 6.88 15.81
C THR A 243 -4.36 6.34 17.24
N ASP A 244 -4.54 5.04 17.43
CA ASP A 244 -4.32 4.33 18.69
C ASP A 244 -2.90 3.75 18.83
N ALA A 245 -2.01 4.04 17.88
CA ALA A 245 -0.64 3.56 17.95
C ALA A 245 0.15 4.20 19.10
N SER A 246 1.03 3.42 19.74
CA SER A 246 1.89 3.88 20.83
C SER A 246 3.38 3.74 20.48
N GLY A 247 4.23 4.61 21.02
CA GLY A 247 5.66 4.59 20.75
C GLY A 247 6.35 5.90 21.12
N ALA A 248 7.66 5.98 20.88
CA ALA A 248 8.36 7.25 20.94
C ALA A 248 7.88 8.16 19.80
N ARG A 249 8.11 9.48 19.90
CA ARG A 249 7.69 10.42 18.83
C ARG A 249 8.32 10.11 17.46
N ALA A 250 9.51 9.53 17.45
CA ALA A 250 10.20 9.08 16.24
C ALA A 250 9.72 7.71 15.74
N SER A 251 8.91 6.98 16.52
CA SER A 251 8.38 5.69 16.12
C SER A 251 7.46 5.82 14.91
N ARG A 252 7.48 4.81 14.05
CA ARG A 252 6.63 4.71 12.87
C ARG A 252 5.68 3.54 12.98
N VAL A 253 4.45 3.72 12.52
CA VAL A 253 3.58 2.58 12.23
C VAL A 253 4.07 1.98 10.91
N VAL A 254 4.23 0.66 10.87
CA VAL A 254 4.59 -0.07 9.65
C VAL A 254 3.35 -0.73 9.06
N LEU A 255 3.12 -0.57 7.76
CA LEU A 255 2.02 -1.20 7.02
C LEU A 255 2.56 -2.44 6.32
N GLY A 256 2.33 -3.60 6.92
CA GLY A 256 2.84 -4.88 6.43
C GLY A 256 1.90 -5.64 5.50
N GLN A 257 2.33 -6.85 5.15
CA GLN A 257 1.52 -7.83 4.45
C GLN A 257 0.72 -8.67 5.47
N ILE A 258 -0.50 -9.04 5.11
CA ILE A 258 -1.36 -9.93 5.89
C ILE A 258 -1.56 -11.22 5.11
N ARG A 259 -1.45 -12.35 5.81
CA ARG A 259 -1.74 -13.68 5.31
C ARG A 259 -2.98 -14.21 6.00
N VAL A 260 -3.83 -14.85 5.22
CA VAL A 260 -4.96 -15.64 5.72
C VAL A 260 -4.79 -17.09 5.29
N HIS A 261 -5.12 -18.01 6.19
CA HIS A 261 -5.21 -19.43 5.90
C HIS A 261 -6.57 -19.92 6.38
N CYS A 262 -7.46 -20.23 5.44
CA CYS A 262 -8.85 -20.59 5.68
C CYS A 262 -9.07 -22.09 5.51
N GLY A 263 -9.98 -22.63 6.32
CA GLY A 263 -10.40 -24.03 6.29
C GLY A 263 -11.89 -24.17 6.61
N HIS A 264 -12.36 -25.42 6.53
CA HIS A 264 -13.70 -25.85 6.97
C HIS A 264 -13.75 -26.12 8.48
#